data_AF-A0A359LR61-F1
#
_entry.id   AF-A0A359LR61-F1
#
_cell.length_a   1.000
_cell.length_b   1.000
_cell.length_c   1.000
_cell.angle_alpha   90.00
_cell.angle_beta   90.00
_cell.angle_gamma   90.00
#
_symmetry.space_group_name_H-M   'P 1'
#
loop_
_entity.id
_entity.type
_entity.pdbx_description
1 polymer ?
#
loop_
_entity_poly.entity_id
_entity_poly.type
_entity_poly.pdbx_seq_one_letter_code
_entity_poly.pdbx_strand_id
1 'polypeptide(L)'
;MPKSSFADVSIDVEPQAKRQRLTTEDDTPFRILVLGDFSGRANRGVFELDGLAQQRPLLVDRDNFDGVFARLAPALQLSFPTGLQVDLAFSELDDFLPDRRQRFVRFLVSNVSAAAAGIGLLWG
;
A
#
# COMPACT_ATOMS: atom_id res chain seq x y z
N MET A 1 13.09 -4.25 28.22
CA MET A 1 12.45 -4.63 26.94
C MET A 1 11.46 -3.53 26.59
N PRO A 2 11.60 -2.83 25.44
CA PRO A 2 10.61 -1.83 25.06
C PRO A 2 9.34 -2.52 24.54
N LYS A 3 8.16 -2.06 24.97
CA LYS A 3 6.86 -2.59 24.54
C LYS A 3 6.46 -1.91 23.23
N SER A 4 6.12 -2.71 22.22
CA SER A 4 5.57 -2.26 20.95
C SER A 4 4.19 -1.63 21.15
N SER A 5 4.04 -0.42 20.59
CA SER A 5 2.75 0.25 20.44
C SER A 5 1.96 -0.46 19.36
N PHE A 6 0.96 -1.24 19.76
CA PHE A 6 -0.01 -1.84 18.85
C PHE A 6 -1.37 -1.19 19.09
N ALA A 7 -1.86 -0.51 18.05
CA ALA A 7 -3.24 -0.11 17.77
C ALA A 7 -4.07 0.48 18.94
N ASP A 8 -4.34 1.78 18.86
CA ASP A 8 -5.42 2.40 19.63
C ASP A 8 -6.77 2.09 18.95
N VAL A 9 -7.72 1.55 19.71
CA VAL A 9 -9.11 1.38 19.30
C VAL A 9 -9.97 2.19 20.26
N SER A 10 -10.28 3.42 19.86
CA SER A 10 -11.20 4.28 20.59
C SER A 10 -12.65 3.87 20.27
N ILE A 11 -13.32 3.23 21.23
CA ILE A 11 -14.76 2.94 21.16
C ILE A 11 -15.47 3.97 22.03
N ASP A 12 -16.07 4.96 21.39
CA ASP A 12 -16.91 5.94 22.07
C ASP A 12 -18.30 5.32 22.30
N VAL A 13 -18.72 5.24 23.56
CA VAL A 13 -20.03 4.71 23.95
C VAL A 13 -20.78 5.82 24.65
N GLU A 14 -21.55 6.59 23.88
CA GLU A 14 -22.51 7.54 24.46
C GLU A 14 -23.68 6.77 25.10
N PRO A 15 -23.89 6.85 26.43
CA PRO A 15 -24.89 6.05 27.16
C PRO A 15 -26.34 6.43 26.85
N GLN A 16 -26.59 7.35 25.92
CA GLN A 16 -27.93 7.79 25.50
C GLN A 16 -28.13 7.84 23.98
N ALA A 17 -27.20 7.31 23.18
CA ALA A 17 -27.47 7.05 21.79
C ALA A 17 -28.64 6.05 21.72
N LYS A 18 -29.83 6.57 21.38
CA LYS A 18 -31.03 5.77 21.13
C LYS A 18 -30.62 4.73 20.11
N ARG A 19 -30.32 3.50 20.55
CA ARG A 19 -29.88 2.40 19.70
C ARG A 19 -30.99 2.25 18.67
N GLN A 20 -30.79 2.81 17.49
CA GLN A 20 -31.69 2.58 16.39
C GLN A 20 -31.54 1.10 16.15
N ARG A 21 -32.54 0.35 16.62
CA ARG A 21 -32.73 -1.01 16.19
C ARG A 21 -33.07 -0.84 14.72
N LEU A 22 -32.03 -0.84 13.88
CA LEU A 22 -32.20 -1.04 12.45
C LEU A 22 -32.93 -2.38 12.39
N THR A 23 -34.21 -2.34 12.05
CA THR A 23 -34.89 -3.53 11.54
C THR A 23 -34.20 -3.79 10.23
N THR A 24 -33.10 -4.54 10.29
CA THR A 24 -32.51 -5.14 9.11
C THR A 24 -33.61 -6.02 8.57
N GLU A 25 -34.22 -5.64 7.44
CA GLU A 25 -34.95 -6.60 6.64
C GLU A 25 -33.98 -7.77 6.41
N ASP A 26 -34.43 -9.01 6.63
CA ASP A 26 -33.57 -10.21 6.73
C ASP A 26 -32.54 -10.35 5.58
N ASP A 27 -32.79 -9.68 4.44
CA ASP A 27 -31.95 -9.69 3.24
C ASP A 27 -31.01 -8.47 3.05
N THR A 28 -30.87 -7.55 4.01
CA THR A 28 -29.95 -6.41 3.82
C THR A 28 -28.48 -6.83 3.99
N PRO A 29 -27.63 -6.75 2.93
CA PRO A 29 -26.25 -7.19 3.03
C PRO A 29 -25.41 -6.27 3.92
N PHE A 30 -24.66 -6.85 4.86
CA PHE A 30 -23.69 -6.14 5.67
C PHE A 30 -22.46 -5.74 4.82
N ARG A 31 -22.12 -4.45 4.79
CA ARG A 31 -21.02 -3.91 3.98
C ARG A 31 -19.96 -3.25 4.86
N ILE A 32 -18.70 -3.53 4.58
CA ILE A 32 -17.54 -2.93 5.27
C ILE A 32 -16.83 -2.02 4.27
N LEU A 33 -16.57 -0.77 4.68
CA LEU A 33 -15.74 0.16 3.92
C LEU A 33 -14.33 0.18 4.50
N VAL A 34 -13.33 -0.09 3.66
CA VAL A 34 -11.91 0.00 4.02
C VAL A 34 -11.29 1.16 3.22
N LEU A 35 -10.68 2.12 3.93
CA LEU A 35 -10.06 3.30 3.35
C LEU A 35 -8.56 3.30 3.63
N GLY A 36 -7.77 3.64 2.60
CA GLY A 36 -6.32 3.72 2.68
C GLY A 36 -5.69 4.01 1.33
N ASP A 37 -4.41 4.39 1.33
CA ASP A 37 -3.62 4.51 0.10
C ASP A 37 -3.07 3.15 -0.33
N PHE A 38 -3.91 2.38 -1.02
CA PHE A 38 -3.52 1.07 -1.54
C PHE A 38 -2.69 1.14 -2.82
N SER A 39 -2.54 2.34 -3.41
CA SER A 39 -1.81 2.54 -4.66
C SER A 39 -0.37 3.06 -4.46
N GLY A 40 -0.02 3.48 -3.24
CA GLY A 40 1.28 4.07 -2.91
C GLY A 40 1.47 5.49 -3.47
N ARG A 41 0.38 6.21 -3.75
CA ARG A 41 0.42 7.57 -4.33
C ARG A 41 1.19 8.54 -3.46
N ALA A 42 0.96 8.53 -2.15
CA ALA A 42 1.65 9.41 -1.21
C ALA A 42 3.17 9.17 -1.20
N ASN A 43 3.60 7.91 -1.33
CA ASN A 43 5.02 7.55 -1.45
C ASN A 43 5.67 8.15 -2.71
N ARG A 44 4.91 8.29 -3.80
CA ARG A 44 5.37 8.91 -5.06
C ARG A 44 5.13 10.42 -5.12
N GLY A 45 4.75 11.05 -4.01
CA GLY A 45 4.44 12.48 -3.97
C GLY A 45 3.17 12.89 -4.71
N VAL A 46 2.31 11.94 -5.07
CA VAL A 46 1.02 12.20 -5.74
C VAL A 46 -0.03 12.44 -4.68
N PHE A 47 -0.35 13.71 -4.43
CA PHE A 47 -1.40 14.12 -3.50
C PHE A 47 -2.51 14.84 -4.26
N GLU A 48 -3.63 14.15 -4.48
CA GLU A 48 -4.85 14.72 -5.07
C GLU A 48 -5.96 14.74 -4.02
N LEU A 49 -6.03 15.82 -3.26
CA LEU A 49 -7.08 16.02 -2.26
C LEU A 49 -8.44 16.32 -2.94
N ASP A 50 -8.43 17.02 -4.06
CA ASP A 50 -9.64 17.45 -4.77
C ASP A 50 -10.41 16.29 -5.42
N GLY A 51 -9.72 15.18 -5.71
CA GLY A 51 -10.31 14.01 -6.37
C GLY A 51 -10.95 12.99 -5.42
N LEU A 52 -10.66 13.06 -4.10
CA LEU A 52 -11.11 12.07 -3.12
C LEU A 52 -12.64 11.98 -3.04
N ALA A 53 -13.34 13.11 -3.09
CA ALA A 53 -14.80 13.15 -3.09
C ALA A 53 -15.44 12.51 -4.35
N GLN A 54 -14.68 12.41 -5.44
CA GLN A 54 -15.14 11.77 -6.68
C GLN A 54 -14.76 10.29 -6.77
N GLN A 55 -13.94 9.78 -5.83
CA GLN A 55 -13.57 8.37 -5.83
C GLN A 55 -14.74 7.51 -5.39
N ARG A 56 -15.16 6.60 -6.27
CA ARG A 56 -16.20 5.61 -5.95
C ARG A 56 -15.56 4.42 -5.25
N PRO A 57 -16.16 3.89 -4.17
CA PRO A 57 -15.73 2.65 -3.56
C PRO A 57 -15.68 1.51 -4.58
N LEU A 58 -14.66 0.66 -4.46
CA LEU A 58 -14.54 -0.57 -5.24
C LEU A 58 -15.16 -1.70 -4.44
N LEU A 59 -16.12 -2.40 -5.03
CA LEU A 59 -16.66 -3.63 -4.46
C LEU A 59 -15.61 -4.73 -4.67
N VAL A 60 -15.16 -5.34 -3.57
CA VAL A 60 -14.14 -6.38 -3.60
C VAL A 60 -14.75 -7.67 -3.09
N ASP A 61 -14.50 -8.74 -3.82
CA ASP A 61 -14.78 -10.12 -3.45
C ASP A 61 -13.62 -11.01 -3.92
N ARG A 62 -13.59 -12.27 -3.50
CA ARG A 62 -12.59 -13.25 -3.89
C ARG A 62 -12.46 -13.39 -5.42
N ASP A 63 -13.57 -13.28 -6.13
CA ASP A 63 -13.61 -13.53 -7.57
C ASP A 63 -13.16 -12.32 -8.41
N ASN A 64 -13.15 -11.11 -7.84
CA ASN A 64 -12.81 -9.88 -8.56
C ASN A 64 -11.53 -9.20 -8.07
N PHE A 65 -10.86 -9.81 -7.10
CA PHE A 65 -9.69 -9.23 -6.42
C PHE A 65 -8.60 -8.83 -7.41
N ASP A 66 -8.24 -9.70 -8.36
CA ASP A 66 -7.17 -9.42 -9.32
C ASP A 66 -7.48 -8.19 -10.20
N GLY A 67 -8.74 -8.04 -10.61
CA GLY A 67 -9.19 -6.87 -11.38
C GLY A 67 -9.17 -5.58 -10.55
N VAL A 68 -9.58 -5.66 -9.28
CA VAL A 68 -9.48 -4.53 -8.33
C VAL A 68 -8.01 -4.16 -8.10
N PHE A 69 -7.16 -5.16 -7.88
CA PHE A 69 -5.73 -4.97 -7.64
C PHE A 69 -5.04 -4.31 -8.84
N ALA A 70 -5.29 -4.81 -10.05
CA ALA A 70 -4.80 -4.22 -11.29
C ALA A 70 -5.26 -2.75 -11.47
N ARG A 71 -6.50 -2.43 -11.07
CA ARG A 71 -7.03 -1.07 -11.10
C ARG A 71 -6.38 -0.14 -10.07
N LEU A 72 -6.02 -0.66 -8.89
CA LEU A 72 -5.28 0.10 -7.88
C LEU A 72 -3.86 0.40 -8.34
N ALA A 73 -3.28 -0.49 -9.16
CA ALA A 73 -1.93 -0.41 -9.72
C ALA A 73 -0.88 0.04 -8.67
N PRO A 74 -0.68 -0.75 -7.60
CA PRO A 74 0.23 -0.36 -6.55
C PRO A 74 1.65 -0.21 -7.07
N ALA A 75 2.30 0.88 -6.69
CA ALA A 75 3.69 1.13 -7.02
C ALA A 75 4.41 1.86 -5.88
N LEU A 76 5.73 1.72 -5.83
CA LEU A 76 6.58 2.39 -4.86
C LEU A 76 7.80 2.96 -5.55
N GLN A 77 8.23 4.15 -5.14
CA GLN A 77 9.51 4.72 -5.49
C GLN A 77 10.40 4.72 -4.24
N LEU A 78 11.50 4.00 -4.33
CA LEU A 78 12.47 3.86 -3.25
C LEU A 78 13.74 4.62 -3.61
N SER A 79 14.13 5.56 -2.75
CA SER A 79 15.40 6.29 -2.87
C SER A 79 16.36 5.79 -1.81
N PHE A 80 17.58 5.46 -2.22
CA PHE A 80 18.64 4.98 -1.33
C PHE A 80 19.67 6.10 -1.06
N PRO A 81 20.36 6.07 0.09
CA PRO A 81 21.42 7.05 0.41
C PRO A 81 22.57 7.10 -0.61
N THR A 82 22.74 6.03 -1.40
CA THR A 82 23.73 5.95 -2.49
C THR A 82 23.34 6.80 -3.71
N GLY A 83 22.16 7.43 -3.72
CA GLY A 83 21.62 8.13 -4.87
C GLY A 83 20.89 7.24 -5.87
N LEU A 84 20.86 5.92 -5.63
CA LEU A 84 20.07 5.00 -6.45
C LEU A 84 18.58 5.21 -6.19
N GLN A 85 17.80 5.34 -7.26
CA GLN A 85 16.34 5.30 -7.22
C GLN A 85 15.84 4.03 -7.89
N VAL A 86 14.85 3.39 -7.28
CA VAL A 86 14.21 2.21 -7.86
C VAL A 86 12.71 2.32 -7.76
N ASP A 87 12.06 2.15 -8.92
CA ASP A 87 10.63 2.07 -9.04
C ASP A 87 10.17 0.60 -9.02
N LEU A 88 9.18 0.34 -8.19
CA LEU A 88 8.55 -0.95 -7.99
C LEU A 88 7.09 -0.85 -8.43
N ALA A 89 6.67 -1.77 -9.30
CA ALA A 89 5.27 -1.95 -9.65
C ALA A 89 4.84 -3.37 -9.26
N PHE A 90 3.65 -3.50 -8.69
CA PHE A 90 3.10 -4.77 -8.25
C PHE A 90 1.96 -5.16 -9.18
N SER A 91 2.02 -6.36 -9.76
CA SER A 91 1.01 -6.87 -10.69
C SER A 91 0.08 -7.87 -10.01
N GLU A 92 0.61 -8.58 -9.01
CA GLU A 92 -0.12 -9.58 -8.23
C GLU A 92 0.26 -9.51 -6.74
N LEU A 93 -0.56 -10.12 -5.88
CA LEU A 93 -0.31 -10.13 -4.44
C LEU A 93 0.98 -10.91 -4.08
N ASP A 94 1.33 -11.90 -4.88
CA ASP A 94 2.55 -12.68 -4.72
C ASP A 94 3.83 -11.86 -4.89
N ASP A 95 3.76 -10.71 -5.58
CA ASP A 95 4.91 -9.80 -5.73
C ASP A 95 5.32 -9.17 -4.39
N PHE A 96 4.44 -9.22 -3.38
CA PHE A 96 4.79 -8.82 -2.02
C PHE A 96 5.55 -9.91 -1.24
N LEU A 97 5.58 -11.14 -1.73
CA LEU A 97 6.27 -12.23 -1.03
C LEU A 97 7.78 -12.05 -1.11
N PRO A 98 8.51 -12.28 0.00
CA PRO A 98 9.97 -12.13 0.04
C PRO A 98 10.71 -12.90 -1.04
N ASP A 99 10.22 -14.09 -1.40
CA ASP A 99 10.87 -14.98 -2.37
C ASP A 99 10.86 -14.40 -3.79
N ARG A 100 9.76 -13.76 -4.21
CA ARG A 100 9.71 -13.04 -5.49
C ARG A 100 10.58 -11.77 -5.45
N ARG A 101 10.76 -11.17 -4.27
CA ARG A 101 11.66 -10.02 -4.05
C ARG A 101 13.14 -10.38 -3.99
N GLN A 102 13.54 -11.65 -3.86
CA GLN A 102 14.97 -12.02 -3.88
C GLN A 102 15.64 -11.69 -5.22
N ARG A 103 14.87 -11.77 -6.33
CA ARG A 103 15.33 -11.34 -7.65
C ARG A 103 15.63 -9.84 -7.69
N PHE A 104 14.88 -9.06 -6.93
CA PHE A 104 15.01 -7.61 -6.81
C PHE A 104 16.20 -7.20 -5.92
N VAL A 105 16.42 -7.88 -4.79
CA VAL A 105 17.61 -7.68 -3.95
C VAL A 105 18.88 -8.01 -4.74
N ARG A 106 18.87 -9.08 -5.55
CA ARG A 106 19.99 -9.41 -6.43
C ARG A 106 20.26 -8.31 -7.47
N PHE A 107 19.21 -7.74 -8.07
CA PHE A 107 19.32 -6.62 -9.00
C PHE A 107 19.91 -5.36 -8.33
N LEU A 108 19.48 -5.05 -7.10
CA LEU A 108 20.02 -3.94 -6.30
C LEU A 108 21.52 -4.14 -6.02
N VAL A 109 21.93 -5.32 -5.55
CA VAL A 109 23.34 -5.62 -5.24
C VAL A 109 24.21 -5.50 -6.49
N SER A 110 23.76 -6.01 -7.64
CA SER A 110 24.52 -5.95 -8.88
C SER A 110 24.70 -4.51 -9.41
N ASN A 111 23.64 -3.69 -9.37
CA ASN A 111 23.69 -2.33 -9.93
C ASN A 111 24.32 -1.30 -8.97
N VAL A 112 24.16 -1.45 -7.65
CA VAL A 112 24.87 -0.61 -6.67
C VAL A 112 26.37 -0.86 -6.72
N SER A 113 26.80 -2.12 -6.89
CA SER A 113 28.23 -2.46 -7.02
C SER A 113 28.84 -1.92 -8.32
N ALA A 114 28.09 -1.96 -9.43
CA ALA A 114 28.52 -1.36 -10.70
C ALA A 114 28.60 0.19 -10.63
N ALA A 115 27.65 0.84 -9.97
CA ALA A 115 27.68 2.29 -9.76
C ALA A 115 28.84 2.72 -8.85
N ALA A 116 29.16 1.94 -7.81
CA ALA A 116 30.32 2.18 -6.95
C ALA A 116 31.67 1.98 -7.67
N ALA A 117 31.75 1.02 -8.61
CA ALA A 117 32.96 0.77 -9.41
C ALA A 117 33.24 1.87 -10.45
N GLY A 118 32.19 2.53 -10.99
CA GLY A 118 32.35 3.63 -11.95
C GLY A 118 32.91 4.93 -11.38
N ILE A 119 32.76 5.15 -10.07
CA ILE A 119 33.27 6.36 -9.38
C ILE A 119 34.78 6.26 -9.10
N GLY A 120 35.35 5.05 -9.07
CA GLY A 120 36.78 4.82 -8.82
C GLY A 120 37.72 5.11 -10.00
N LEU A 121 37.20 5.44 -11.19
CA LEU A 121 37.99 5.67 -12.41
C LEU A 121 38.20 7.16 -12.76
N LEU A 122 37.71 8.10 -11.92
CA LEU A 122 37.87 9.54 -12.12
C LEU A 122 39.01 10.17 -11.29
N TRP A 123 39.76 9.36 -10.54
CA TRP A 123 40.99 9.76 -9.85
C TRP A 123 42.04 8.64 -9.98
N GLY A 124 42.59 8.50 -11.19
CA GLY A 124 43.74 7.66 -11.50
C GLY A 124 44.68 8.39 -12.44
#